data_AF-A0A7X7UY22-F1
#
_entry.id   AF-A0A7X7UY22-F1
#
_cell.length_a   1.000
_cell.length_b   1.000
_cell.length_c   1.000
_cell.angle_alpha   90.00
_cell.angle_beta   90.00
_cell.angle_gamma   90.00
#
_symmetry.space_group_name_H-M   'P 1'
#
loop_
_entity.id
_entity.type
_entity.pdbx_description
1 polymer ?
#
loop_
_entity_poly.entity_id
_entity_poly.type
_entity_poly.pdbx_seq_one_letter_code
_entity_poly.pdbx_strand_id
1 'polypeptide(L)' 'TFNPGWDQQCNTLESFKGVKDIKEELRGKGIRIEMESEETKTGGGSFFVTDPDGNRILFDQHV' A
#
# COMPACT_ATOMS: atom_id res chain seq x y z
N THR A 1 -0.77 9.47 0.86
CA THR A 1 -1.19 8.10 1.20
C THR A 1 -1.98 7.53 0.05
N PHE A 2 -1.82 6.24 -0.22
CA PHE A 2 -2.57 5.46 -1.19
C PHE A 2 -3.30 4.34 -0.44
N ASN A 3 -4.63 4.30 -0.58
CA ASN A 3 -5.44 3.21 -0.05
C ASN A 3 -6.03 2.42 -1.23
N PRO A 4 -5.63 1.15 -1.42
CA PRO A 4 -6.08 0.38 -2.57
C PRO A 4 -7.57 0.08 -2.55
N GLY A 5 -8.20 0.07 -1.38
CA GLY A 5 -9.61 -0.26 -1.23
C GLY A 5 -10.57 0.90 -1.45
N TRP A 6 -10.07 2.12 -1.69
CA TRP A 6 -10.89 3.33 -1.78
C TRP A 6 -10.75 4.06 -3.10
N ASP A 7 -11.86 4.66 -3.56
CA ASP A 7 -11.83 5.66 -4.64
C ASP A 7 -11.38 7.05 -4.12
N GLN A 8 -11.36 8.03 -5.03
CA GLN A 8 -10.96 9.40 -4.71
C GLN A 8 -11.91 10.13 -3.74
N GLN A 9 -13.09 9.58 -3.50
CA GLN A 9 -14.10 10.09 -2.56
C GLN A 9 -14.16 9.27 -1.27
N CYS A 10 -13.20 8.37 -1.03
CA CYS A 10 -13.11 7.47 0.11
C CYS A 10 -14.24 6.42 0.17
N ASN A 11 -14.89 6.09 -0.94
CA ASN A 11 -15.84 4.98 -0.99
C ASN A 11 -15.10 3.66 -1.15
N THR A 12 -15.57 2.60 -0.49
CA THR A 12 -15.05 1.24 -0.66
C THR A 12 -15.31 0.71 -2.06
N LEU A 13 -14.26 0.24 -2.72
CA LEU A 13 -14.33 -0.42 -4.01
C LEU A 13 -14.82 -1.86 -3.85
N GLU A 14 -15.65 -2.34 -4.78
CA GLU A 14 -16.11 -3.75 -4.79
C GLU A 14 -14.97 -4.74 -5.00
N SER A 15 -13.90 -4.32 -5.70
CA SER A 15 -12.73 -5.13 -5.97
C SER A 15 -11.48 -4.25 -6.03
N PHE A 16 -10.42 -4.71 -5.38
CA PHE A 16 -9.12 -4.07 -5.37
C PHE A 16 -8.02 -5.11 -5.11
N LYS A 17 -6.78 -4.77 -5.49
CA LYS A 17 -5.62 -5.60 -5.17
C LYS A 17 -5.19 -5.35 -3.73
N GLY A 18 -4.88 -6.40 -2.98
CA GLY A 18 -4.41 -6.28 -1.59
C GLY A 18 -3.05 -5.58 -1.51
N VAL A 19 -2.83 -4.85 -0.42
CA VAL A 19 -1.59 -4.10 -0.16
C VAL A 19 -0.33 -4.98 -0.21
N LYS A 20 -0.44 -6.27 0.18
CA LYS A 20 0.66 -7.25 0.09
C LYS A 20 1.01 -7.58 -1.37
N ASP A 21 0.01 -7.80 -2.21
CA ASP A 21 0.24 -8.12 -3.63
C ASP A 21 0.85 -6.92 -4.36
N ILE A 22 0.43 -5.70 -4.01
CA ILE A 22 1.02 -4.45 -4.53
C ILE A 22 2.48 -4.35 -4.10
N LYS A 23 2.79 -4.61 -2.83
CA LYS A 23 4.16 -4.60 -2.31
C LYS A 23 5.09 -5.55 -3.08
N GLU A 24 4.66 -6.79 -3.31
CA GLU A 24 5.46 -7.77 -4.04
C GLU A 24 5.64 -7.40 -5.52
N GLU A 25 4.62 -6.83 -6.16
CA GLU A 25 4.74 -6.31 -7.53
C GLU A 25 5.76 -5.16 -7.62
N LEU A 26 5.73 -4.23 -6.66
CA LEU A 26 6.68 -3.12 -6.60
C LEU A 26 8.12 -3.62 -6.35
N ARG A 27 8.30 -4.60 -5.45
CA ARG A 27 9.61 -5.26 -5.27
C ARG A 27 10.11 -5.92 -6.55
N GLY A 28 9.24 -6.64 -7.26
CA GLY A 28 9.57 -7.27 -8.55
C GLY A 28 9.98 -6.27 -9.64
N LYS A 29 9.50 -5.02 -9.54
CA LYS A 29 9.88 -3.89 -10.40
C LYS A 29 11.16 -3.17 -9.95
N GLY A 30 11.84 -3.66 -8.90
CA GLY A 30 13.06 -3.06 -8.35
C GLY A 30 12.81 -1.82 -7.50
N ILE A 31 11.56 -1.55 -7.11
CA ILE A 31 11.23 -0.41 -6.25
C ILE A 31 11.56 -0.77 -4.81
N ARG A 32 12.30 0.12 -4.14
CA ARG A 32 12.68 -0.06 -2.74
C ARG A 32 11.48 0.17 -1.83
N ILE A 33 11.20 -0.81 -0.97
CA ILE A 33 10.18 -0.73 0.07
C ILE A 33 10.85 -0.31 1.39
N GLU A 34 10.30 0.69 2.06
CA GLU A 34 10.77 1.20 3.34
C GLU A 34 9.75 0.84 4.44
N MET A 35 10.22 0.21 5.51
CA MET A 35 9.46 -0.11 6.73
C MET A 35 8.26 -1.06 6.53
N GLU A 36 8.35 -2.26 7.13
CA GLU A 36 7.23 -3.19 7.30
C GLU A 36 6.51 -2.84 8.60
N SER A 37 5.28 -2.31 8.55
CA SER A 37 4.44 -2.34 9.75
C SER A 37 3.91 -3.76 9.91
N GLU A 38 4.14 -4.34 11.08
CA GLU A 38 3.80 -5.72 11.44
C GLU A 38 2.33 -6.05 11.16
N GLU A 39 2.12 -7.24 10.59
CA GLU A 39 0.83 -7.78 10.19
C GLU A 39 -0.13 -7.87 11.40
N THR A 40 -1.06 -6.92 11.52
CA THR A 40 -2.18 -7.14 12.43
C THR A 40 -3.17 -8.09 11.75
N LYS A 41 -3.46 -9.21 12.40
CA LYS A 41 -4.18 -10.40 11.87
C LYS A 41 -5.60 -10.13 11.34
N THR A 42 -6.09 -8.89 11.35
CA THR A 42 -7.50 -8.57 11.09
C THR A 42 -7.74 -7.27 10.32
N GLY A 43 -6.71 -6.55 9.86
CA GLY A 43 -6.87 -5.33 9.06
C GLY A 43 -5.58 -4.98 8.34
N GLY A 44 -5.66 -4.69 7.05
CA GLY A 44 -4.58 -4.72 6.06
C GLY A 44 -3.24 -4.10 6.51
N GLY A 45 -2.16 -4.66 6.00
CA GLY A 45 -0.81 -4.17 6.28
C GLY A 45 -0.56 -2.77 5.69
N SER A 46 0.55 -2.15 6.10
CA SER A 46 1.01 -0.90 5.51
C SER A 46 2.50 -0.94 5.19
N PHE A 47 2.93 -0.14 4.22
CA PHE A 47 4.34 0.03 3.88
C PHE A 47 4.60 1.40 3.26
N PHE A 48 5.85 1.85 3.27
CA PHE A 48 6.26 3.08 2.60
C PHE A 48 7.06 2.80 1.34
N VAL A 49 6.95 3.73 0.39
CA VAL A 49 7.84 3.86 -0.77
C VAL A 49 8.28 5.31 -0.86
N THR A 50 9.55 5.54 -1.21
CA THR A 50 10.05 6.87 -1.54
C THR A 50 10.14 6.99 -3.05
N ASP A 51 9.47 7.99 -3.63
CA ASP A 51 9.55 8.27 -5.07
C ASP A 51 10.88 8.97 -5.44
N PRO A 52 11.21 9.11 -6.73
CA PRO A 52 12.45 9.78 -7.15
C PRO A 52 12.58 11.24 -6.74
N ASP A 53 11.46 11.92 -6.45
CA ASP A 53 11.43 13.30 -5.98
C ASP A 53 11.61 13.39 -4.44
N GLY A 54 11.73 12.25 -3.77
CA GLY A 54 11.91 12.14 -2.32
C GLY A 54 10.62 12.14 -1.52
N ASN A 55 9.45 12.06 -2.17
CA ASN A 55 8.18 12.00 -1.46
C ASN A 55 7.97 10.60 -0.87
N ARG A 56 7.61 10.56 0.41
CA ARG A 56 7.23 9.31 1.08
C ARG A 56 5.75 9.04 0.86
N ILE A 57 5.47 7.92 0.20
CA ILE A 57 4.13 7.43 -0.08
C ILE A 57 3.82 6.28 0.88
N LEU A 58 2.85 6.49 1.76
CA LEU A 58 2.26 5.43 2.57
C LEU A 58 1.24 4.65 1.74
N PHE A 59 1.44 3.34 1.60
CA PHE A 59 0.45 2.38 1.14
C PHE A 59 -0.20 1.74 2.36
N ASP A 60 -1.51 1.85 2.47
CA ASP A 60 -2.22 1.54 3.70
C ASP A 60 -3.62 1.02 3.37
N GLN A 61 -3.95 -0.15 3.90
CA GLN A 61 -5.22 -0.82 3.64
C GLN A 61 -6.00 -0.98 4.94
N HIS A 62 -7.10 -0.25 5.05
CA HIS A 62 -7.99 -0.24 6.21
C HIS A 62 -9.15 -1.25 6.15
N VAL A 63 -9.49 -1.76 4.95
CA VAL A 63 -10.65 -2.62 4.67
C VAL A 63 -10.25 -4.02 4.21
#